data_AF-A0A964PW11-F1
#
_entry.id   AF-A0A964PW11-F1
#
_cell.length_a   1.000
_cell.length_b   1.000
_cell.length_c   1.000
_cell.angle_alpha   90.00
_cell.angle_beta   90.00
_cell.angle_gamma   90.00
#
_symmetry.space_group_name_H-M   'P 1'
#
loop_
_entity.id
_entity.type
_entity.pdbx_description
1 polymer ?
#
loop_
_entity_poly.entity_id
_entity_poly.type
_entity_poly.pdbx_seq_one_letter_code
_entity_poly.pdbx_strand_id
1 'polypeptide(L)' 'MRKFSEVAAAAGADVLASNHPYLDTTSNALPLLGWRKEGEPNPFVIGEDAVGRYYEILDLCVSAEIIRRGGRPVA' A
#
# COMPACT_ATOMS: atom_id res chain seq x y z
N MET A 1 9.20 6.71 4.47
CA MET A 1 8.17 6.46 3.44
C MET A 1 7.29 7.67 3.14
N ARG A 2 7.28 8.69 4.00
CA ARG A 2 6.48 9.92 3.87
C ARG A 2 6.50 10.61 2.49
N LYS A 3 7.68 10.84 1.89
CA LYS A 3 7.79 11.41 0.53
C LYS A 3 6.95 10.65 -0.51
N PHE A 4 6.96 9.32 -0.46
CA PHE A 4 6.19 8.50 -1.41
C PHE A 4 4.70 8.50 -1.09
N SER A 5 4.33 8.55 0.20
CA SER A 5 2.94 8.75 0.63
C SER A 5 2.35 10.05 0.10
N GLU A 6 3.11 11.16 0.19
CA GLU A 6 2.69 12.46 -0.34
C GLU A 6 2.52 12.44 -1.86
N VAL A 7 3.45 11.80 -2.58
CA VAL A 7 3.34 11.65 -4.05
C VAL A 7 2.13 10.81 -4.42
N ALA A 8 1.87 9.72 -3.71
CA ALA A 8 0.72 8.86 -3.96
C ALA A 8 -0.61 9.61 -3.70
N ALA A 9 -0.70 10.35 -2.60
CA ALA A 9 -1.86 11.19 -2.27
C ALA A 9 -2.08 12.28 -3.32
N ALA A 10 -1.02 12.99 -3.72
CA ALA A 10 -1.11 14.02 -4.77
C ALA A 10 -1.54 13.46 -6.14
N ALA A 11 -1.25 12.18 -6.40
CA ALA A 11 -1.67 11.50 -7.63
C ALA A 11 -3.08 10.92 -7.57
N GLY A 12 -3.77 10.96 -6.41
CA GLY A 12 -5.06 10.29 -6.21
C GLY A 12 -4.94 8.78 -6.34
N ALA A 13 -3.81 8.20 -5.91
CA ALA A 13 -3.58 6.77 -6.02
C ALA A 13 -4.56 5.99 -5.14
N ASP A 14 -5.32 5.09 -5.76
CA ASP A 14 -6.36 4.26 -5.14
C ASP A 14 -6.12 2.76 -5.30
N VAL A 15 -5.01 2.38 -5.93
CA VAL A 15 -4.54 1.00 -6.15
C VAL A 15 -3.10 0.86 -5.64
N LEU A 16 -2.79 -0.27 -5.00
CA LEU A 16 -1.41 -0.68 -4.70
C LEU A 16 -0.99 -1.78 -5.67
N ALA A 17 0.13 -1.56 -6.36
CA ALA A 17 0.78 -2.58 -7.19
C ALA A 17 2.27 -2.61 -6.86
N SER A 18 2.77 -3.80 -6.57
CA SER A 18 4.14 -4.07 -6.17
C SER A 18 4.75 -5.13 -7.08
N ASN A 19 6.08 -5.12 -7.18
CA ASN A 19 6.82 -6.22 -7.80
C ASN A 19 6.76 -7.51 -6.95
N HIS A 20 6.35 -7.41 -5.69
CA HIS A 20 6.10 -8.54 -4.80
C HIS A 20 4.60 -8.61 -4.48
N PRO A 21 3.83 -9.47 -5.17
CA PRO A 21 2.36 -9.57 -5.04
C PRO A 21 1.84 -9.93 -3.63
N TYR A 22 2.73 -10.40 -2.75
CA TYR A 22 2.40 -10.67 -1.35
C TYR A 22 2.36 -9.39 -0.49
N LEU A 23 2.97 -8.30 -0.97
CA LEU A 23 3.02 -7.01 -0.28
C LEU A 23 1.94 -6.03 -0.76
N ASP A 24 1.09 -6.43 -1.69
CA ASP A 24 -0.04 -5.65 -2.18
C ASP A 24 -1.33 -6.50 -2.11
N THR A 25 -2.38 -6.06 -2.81
CA THR A 25 -3.69 -6.72 -2.79
C THR A 25 -3.81 -7.86 -3.80
N THR A 26 -2.80 -8.11 -4.63
CA THR A 26 -2.89 -8.99 -5.80
C THR A 26 -3.33 -10.40 -5.45
N SER A 27 -2.80 -10.99 -4.35
CA SER A 27 -3.21 -12.34 -3.92
C SER A 27 -4.71 -12.48 -3.64
N ASN A 28 -5.38 -11.38 -3.24
CA ASN A 28 -6.81 -11.34 -2.97
C ASN A 28 -7.60 -10.83 -4.18
N ALA A 29 -7.11 -9.76 -4.82
CA ALA A 29 -7.80 -9.06 -5.89
C ALA A 29 -7.82 -9.86 -7.20
N LEU A 30 -6.74 -10.58 -7.53
CA LEU A 30 -6.62 -11.30 -8.78
C LEU A 30 -7.64 -12.44 -8.91
N PRO A 31 -7.86 -13.32 -7.90
CA PRO A 31 -8.95 -14.28 -7.93
C PRO A 31 -10.32 -13.59 -8.07
N LEU A 32 -10.60 -12.54 -7.28
CA LEU A 32 -11.87 -11.81 -7.32
C LEU A 32 -12.15 -11.19 -8.68
N LEU A 33 -11.10 -10.71 -9.37
CA LEU A 33 -11.21 -10.13 -10.70
C LEU A 33 -11.73 -11.15 -11.72
N GLY A 34 -11.39 -12.43 -11.57
CA GLY A 34 -11.89 -13.51 -12.43
C GLY A 34 -13.37 -13.82 -12.27
N TRP A 35 -13.98 -13.45 -11.14
CA TRP A 35 -15.41 -13.63 -10.86
C TRP A 35 -16.22 -12.34 -10.98
N ARG A 36 -15.55 -11.20 -11.20
CA ARG A 36 -16.16 -9.88 -11.26
C ARG A 36 -17.11 -9.79 -12.46
N LYS A 37 -18.34 -9.35 -12.21
CA LYS A 37 -19.35 -9.07 -13.24
C LYS A 37 -19.25 -7.65 -13.76
N GLU A 38 -19.91 -7.39 -14.87
CA GLU A 38 -20.06 -6.04 -15.40
C GLU A 38 -20.76 -5.13 -14.36
N GLY A 39 -20.25 -3.91 -14.21
CA GLY A 39 -20.75 -2.94 -13.23
C GLY A 39 -20.24 -3.14 -11.79
N GLU A 40 -19.62 -4.28 -11.46
CA GLU A 40 -19.04 -4.48 -10.13
C GLU A 40 -17.71 -3.71 -9.96
N PRO A 41 -17.42 -3.20 -8.74
CA PRO A 41 -16.17 -2.50 -8.45
C PRO A 41 -14.93 -3.33 -8.79
N ASN A 42 -13.88 -2.68 -9.27
CA ASN A 42 -12.60 -3.35 -9.50
C ASN A 42 -11.95 -3.70 -8.16
N PRO A 43 -11.66 -4.98 -7.85
CA PRO A 43 -11.12 -5.40 -6.56
C PRO A 43 -9.70 -4.88 -6.27
N PHE A 44 -9.00 -4.34 -7.27
CA PHE A 44 -7.71 -3.67 -7.07
C PHE A 44 -7.87 -2.26 -6.47
N VAL A 45 -9.03 -1.63 -6.65
CA VAL A 45 -9.31 -0.29 -6.11
C VAL A 45 -9.65 -0.42 -4.63
N ILE A 46 -8.74 0.04 -3.78
CA ILE A 46 -8.86 0.04 -2.32
C ILE A 46 -9.05 1.43 -1.72
N GLY A 47 -8.95 2.47 -2.56
CA GLY A 47 -9.11 3.86 -2.17
C GLY A 47 -7.84 4.49 -1.59
N GLU A 48 -7.79 5.82 -1.64
CA GLU A 48 -6.63 6.63 -1.24
C GLU A 48 -6.22 6.43 0.22
N ASP A 49 -7.19 6.28 1.14
CA ASP A 49 -6.93 6.02 2.56
C ASP A 49 -6.12 4.74 2.76
N ALA A 50 -6.52 3.65 2.09
CA ALA A 50 -5.84 2.37 2.21
C ALA A 50 -4.43 2.41 1.61
N VAL A 51 -4.24 3.16 0.51
CA VAL A 51 -2.91 3.44 -0.06
C VAL A 51 -2.05 4.24 0.92
N GLY A 52 -2.61 5.24 1.60
CA GLY A 52 -1.93 6.01 2.64
C GLY A 52 -1.46 5.14 3.80
N ARG A 53 -2.35 4.29 4.33
CA ARG A 53 -2.03 3.36 5.43
C ARG A 53 -0.96 2.34 5.07
N TYR A 54 -0.84 1.94 3.80
CA TYR A 54 0.27 1.10 3.35
C TYR A 54 1.63 1.77 3.57
N TYR A 55 1.77 3.03 3.18
CA TYR A 55 3.01 3.77 3.41
C TYR A 55 3.30 4.01 4.89
N GLU A 56 2.26 4.20 5.71
CA GLU A 56 2.39 4.30 7.17
C GLU A 56 2.97 3.01 7.77
N ILE A 57 2.42 1.84 7.40
CA ILE A 57 2.93 0.54 7.85
C ILE A 57 4.41 0.36 7.47
N LEU A 58 4.78 0.70 6.23
CA LEU A 58 6.18 0.61 5.80
C LEU A 58 7.09 1.55 6.59
N ASP A 59 6.64 2.77 6.91
CA ASP A 59 7.38 3.74 7.72
C ASP A 59 7.60 3.21 9.15
N LEU A 60 6.57 2.63 9.75
CA LEU A 60 6.61 2.02 11.08
C LEU A 60 7.56 0.82 11.11
N CYS A 61 7.49 -0.08 10.13
CA CYS A 61 8.38 -1.25 10.03
C CYS A 61 9.86 -0.83 9.93
N VAL A 62 10.16 0.16 9.08
CA VAL A 62 11.53 0.67 8.94
C VAL A 62 11.98 1.37 10.22
N SER A 63 11.10 2.17 10.85
CA SER A 63 11.40 2.86 12.10
C SER A 63 11.69 1.88 13.24
N ALA A 64 10.88 0.83 13.37
CA ALA A 64 11.08 -0.25 14.34
C ALA A 64 12.44 -0.94 14.12
N GLU A 65 12.81 -1.23 12.87
CA GLU A 65 14.09 -1.84 12.54
C GLU A 65 15.29 -0.91 12.85
N ILE A 66 15.17 0.38 12.59
CA ILE A 66 16.19 1.38 12.95
C ILE A 66 16.40 1.40 14.48
N ILE A 67 15.30 1.45 15.25
CA ILE A 67 15.36 1.42 16.72
C ILE A 67 16.00 0.12 17.20
N ARG A 68 15.61 -1.03 16.63
CA ARG A 68 16.16 -2.35 16.97
C ARG A 68 17.68 -2.41 16.77
N ARG A 69 18.21 -1.66 15.80
CA ARG A 69 19.65 -1.55 15.51
C ARG A 69 20.36 -0.45 16.33
N GLY A 70 19.67 0.21 17.27
CA GLY A 70 20.22 1.29 18.09
C GLY A 70 20.30 2.65 17.38
N GLY A 71 19.67 2.78 16.22
CA GLY A 71 19.53 4.05 15.52
C GLY A 71 18.34 4.87 16.00
N ARG A 72 18.21 6.09 15.47
CA ARG A 72 17.05 6.96 15.70
C ARG A 72 16.30 7.15 14.38
N PRO A 73 15.01 6.81 14.30
CA PRO A 73 14.21 7.07 13.10
C PRO A 73 14.18 8.56 12.76
N VAL A 74 14.13 8.87 11.48
CA VAL A 74 13.98 10.25 11.02
C VAL A 74 12.51 10.64 11.17
N ALA A 75 12.26 11.63 12.04
CA ALA A 75 10.93 12.16 12.36
C ALA A 75 10.24 12.79 11.16
#